data_AF-A0A0Q7MAH8-F1
#
_entry.id   AF-A0A0Q7MAH8-F1
#
_cell.length_a   1.000
_cell.length_b   1.000
_cell.length_c   1.000
_cell.angle_alpha   90.00
_cell.angle_beta   90.00
_cell.angle_gamma   90.00
#
_symmetry.space_group_name_H-M   'P 1'
#
loop_
_entity.id
_entity.type
_entity.pdbx_description
1 polymer ?
#
loop_
_entity_poly.entity_id
_entity_poly.type
_entity_poly.pdbx_seq_one_letter_code
_entity_poly.pdbx_strand_id
1 'polypeptide(L)'
;MAGHGNVGEGVQVSHSTTMRRASRGLVAGALVATLLAAGASSALADPTPPSAQDVQRAQGAVKSAERSVASMEVRLAQLSAETDAAELKVQQAGEAYNRAVVDSDAAQQASDDAVARSTEAEATAEDARRQLVAIAREVARSGGSTDLLQALLSSDGFQDVARRTTALDRISGKADEAVQTYRATQLVATTLAERATEAAAAAKAAKASAADALAAAEQAQTDAAAAQTAAAAERDGLITALAAARQTSAEVERARQDFVDQQRREREEAAARAAALRPVAAPPTTPSTPSTPSTPAAPPASGGGTTAPPATTTPPATTTPPATTNPPPATTNPPPATTNPPPVVTPPPASSDPYGLGSGRSRGSAAGGAAALAWAQTKTGLPYVWGGVGPDGYDCSGLTMSAWRTAGVNLARTTRDQYKQVLKISYNDLRPGDLVFWSTNPKNPDAIYHVAIWAGGGQIMEASKPGDPLRTTSMRWGNTMPFAGRP
;
A
#
# COMPACT_ATOMS: atom_id res chain seq x y z
N MET A 1 9.72 -16.26 -74.93
CA MET A 1 8.47 -17.02 -74.74
C MET A 1 7.94 -16.61 -73.38
N ALA A 2 6.84 -15.87 -73.23
CA ALA A 2 5.46 -16.12 -73.69
C ALA A 2 4.78 -17.26 -72.87
N GLY A 3 3.69 -17.02 -72.14
CA GLY A 3 3.01 -15.75 -71.84
C GLY A 3 1.64 -15.94 -71.17
N HIS A 4 0.86 -14.85 -71.05
CA HIS A 4 -0.61 -14.76 -70.82
C HIS A 4 -1.22 -15.43 -69.56
N GLY A 5 -2.21 -14.87 -68.85
CA GLY A 5 -2.93 -13.58 -68.93
C GLY A 5 -3.36 -13.13 -67.51
N ASN A 6 -3.77 -11.88 -67.25
CA ASN A 6 -5.13 -11.33 -67.44
C ASN A 6 -6.21 -12.20 -66.75
N VAL A 7 -7.04 -11.76 -65.80
CA VAL A 7 -7.82 -10.50 -65.60
C VAL A 7 -7.89 -10.18 -64.08
N GLY A 8 -8.12 -8.98 -63.55
CA GLY A 8 -8.32 -7.66 -64.16
C GLY A 8 -9.61 -6.95 -63.71
N GLU A 9 -9.70 -6.51 -62.44
CA GLU A 9 -10.79 -5.63 -61.98
C GLU A 9 -10.28 -4.58 -60.98
N GLY A 10 -10.68 -3.32 -61.15
CA GLY A 10 -10.19 -2.19 -60.37
C GLY A 10 -11.28 -1.55 -59.53
N VAL A 11 -11.10 -1.49 -58.21
CA VAL A 11 -12.04 -0.85 -57.28
C VAL A 11 -11.92 0.68 -57.41
N GLN A 12 -12.71 1.28 -58.31
CA GLN A 12 -12.94 2.71 -58.26
C GLN A 12 -13.82 3.07 -57.06
N VAL A 13 -13.28 3.90 -56.15
CA VAL A 13 -14.04 4.49 -55.04
C VAL A 13 -14.95 5.61 -55.59
N SER A 14 -16.07 5.20 -56.18
CA SER A 14 -17.06 6.11 -56.74
C SER A 14 -17.65 7.01 -55.66
N HIS A 15 -17.52 8.33 -55.83
CA HIS A 15 -18.04 9.33 -54.90
C HIS A 15 -19.56 9.52 -55.12
N SER A 16 -20.34 8.57 -54.59
CA SER A 16 -21.80 8.53 -54.67
C SER A 16 -22.46 9.58 -53.76
N THR A 17 -22.42 10.86 -54.17
CA THR A 17 -23.06 12.00 -53.50
C THR A 17 -24.58 11.81 -53.39
N THR A 18 -25.00 11.11 -52.35
CA THR A 18 -26.40 10.72 -52.14
C THR A 18 -27.10 11.75 -51.25
N MET A 19 -27.79 12.72 -51.86
CA MET A 19 -28.69 13.63 -51.15
C MET A 19 -29.84 12.85 -50.48
N ARG A 20 -29.64 12.39 -49.24
CA ARG A 20 -30.74 11.92 -48.39
C ARG A 20 -31.51 13.13 -47.86
N ARG A 21 -32.70 13.35 -48.44
CA ARG A 21 -33.69 14.33 -47.96
C ARG A 21 -33.91 14.17 -46.46
N ALA A 22 -33.86 15.27 -45.71
CA ALA A 22 -34.27 15.30 -44.31
C ALA A 22 -35.79 15.10 -44.18
N SER A 23 -36.23 13.86 -44.06
CA SER A 23 -37.60 13.52 -43.70
C SER A 23 -37.86 13.94 -42.25
N ARG A 24 -38.62 15.02 -42.06
CA ARG A 24 -39.07 15.48 -40.73
C ARG A 24 -39.91 14.40 -40.05
N GLY A 25 -39.30 13.62 -39.16
CA GLY A 25 -40.01 12.75 -38.23
C GLY A 25 -40.80 13.62 -37.26
N LEU A 26 -42.13 13.55 -37.33
CA LEU A 26 -43.03 14.37 -36.51
C LEU A 26 -43.12 13.75 -35.10
N VAL A 27 -42.94 14.57 -34.07
CA VAL A 27 -42.88 14.11 -32.68
C VAL A 27 -44.24 13.59 -32.21
N ALA A 28 -44.39 12.27 -32.12
CA ALA A 28 -45.55 11.60 -31.52
C ALA A 28 -45.42 11.56 -29.98
N GLY A 29 -45.24 12.74 -29.36
CA GLY A 29 -45.21 12.87 -27.90
C GLY A 29 -46.62 12.72 -27.33
N ALA A 30 -46.91 11.57 -26.71
CA ALA A 30 -48.21 11.28 -26.13
C ALA A 30 -48.50 12.20 -24.92
N LEU A 31 -49.25 13.28 -25.17
CA LEU A 31 -49.60 14.27 -24.15
C LEU A 31 -50.73 13.70 -23.27
N VAL A 32 -50.36 12.93 -22.24
CA VAL A 32 -51.30 12.36 -21.25
C VAL A 32 -51.79 13.45 -20.30
N ALA A 33 -52.59 14.36 -20.83
CA ALA A 33 -53.42 15.25 -20.04
C ALA A 33 -54.65 14.46 -19.56
N THR A 34 -54.59 13.91 -18.35
CA THR A 34 -55.72 13.25 -17.67
C THR A 34 -56.76 14.27 -17.19
N LEU A 35 -57.35 15.01 -18.13
CA LEU A 35 -58.67 15.60 -17.89
C LEU A 35 -59.67 14.46 -17.72
N LEU A 36 -60.26 14.35 -16.53
CA LEU A 36 -61.51 13.60 -16.36
C LEU A 36 -62.60 14.34 -17.13
N ALA A 37 -62.89 13.86 -18.34
CA ALA A 37 -63.97 14.36 -19.18
C ALA A 37 -65.35 13.97 -18.63
N ALA A 38 -65.74 14.57 -17.51
CA ALA A 38 -67.16 14.75 -17.21
C ALA A 38 -67.74 15.66 -18.31
N GLY A 39 -68.72 15.14 -19.07
CA GLY A 39 -69.19 15.80 -20.28
C GLY A 39 -69.81 17.17 -20.01
N ALA A 40 -69.29 18.20 -20.65
CA ALA A 40 -69.86 19.55 -20.66
C ALA A 40 -70.21 19.95 -22.09
N SER A 41 -71.49 20.10 -22.38
CA SER A 41 -71.97 20.75 -23.60
C SER A 41 -71.53 22.21 -23.63
N SER A 42 -71.25 22.76 -24.81
CA SER A 42 -70.79 24.14 -25.01
C SER A 42 -71.88 25.20 -24.75
N ALA A 43 -72.36 25.28 -23.51
CA ALA A 43 -73.13 26.42 -23.01
C ALA A 43 -72.18 27.51 -22.51
N LEU A 44 -72.43 28.76 -22.91
CA LEU A 44 -71.73 29.93 -22.37
C LEU A 44 -72.23 30.21 -20.96
N ALA A 45 -71.64 29.55 -19.97
CA ALA A 45 -71.81 29.89 -18.57
C ALA A 45 -70.99 31.13 -18.23
N ASP A 46 -71.55 32.03 -17.40
CA ASP A 46 -70.78 33.14 -16.82
C ASP A 46 -69.57 32.61 -16.03
N PRO A 47 -68.43 33.32 -16.04
CA PRO A 47 -67.23 32.93 -15.30
C PRO A 47 -67.46 33.06 -13.79
N THR A 48 -67.90 31.98 -13.16
CA THR A 48 -68.06 31.92 -11.70
C THR A 48 -66.70 32.02 -11.01
N PRO A 49 -66.55 32.83 -9.94
CA PRO A 49 -65.30 32.94 -9.22
C PRO A 49 -64.95 31.61 -8.54
N PRO A 50 -63.67 31.19 -8.51
CA PRO A 50 -63.25 29.90 -7.99
C PRO A 50 -63.56 29.76 -6.49
N SER A 51 -63.97 28.56 -6.07
CA SER A 51 -64.33 28.32 -4.67
C SER A 51 -63.09 28.20 -3.77
N ALA A 52 -63.29 28.35 -2.46
CA ALA A 52 -62.23 28.10 -1.47
C ALA A 52 -61.64 26.66 -1.59
N GLN A 53 -62.44 25.67 -2.01
CA GLN A 53 -61.97 24.31 -2.24
C GLN A 53 -61.10 24.21 -3.50
N ASP A 54 -61.37 25.00 -4.54
CA ASP A 54 -60.52 25.05 -5.75
C ASP A 54 -59.16 25.67 -5.43
N VAL A 55 -59.16 26.77 -4.68
CA VAL A 55 -57.93 27.42 -4.19
C VAL A 55 -57.13 26.46 -3.30
N GLN A 56 -57.78 25.74 -2.38
CA GLN A 56 -57.11 24.76 -1.51
C GLN A 56 -56.56 23.56 -2.30
N ARG A 57 -57.29 23.06 -3.31
CA ARG A 57 -56.81 21.99 -4.21
C ARG A 57 -55.61 22.45 -5.04
N ALA A 58 -55.65 23.66 -5.60
CA ALA A 58 -54.54 24.24 -6.35
C ALA A 58 -53.28 24.39 -5.47
N GLN A 59 -53.41 24.92 -4.24
CA GLN A 59 -52.31 25.01 -3.28
C GLN A 59 -51.76 23.62 -2.89
N GLY A 60 -52.62 22.60 -2.76
CA GLY A 60 -52.20 21.22 -2.51
C GLY A 60 -51.43 20.59 -3.69
N ALA A 61 -51.82 20.92 -4.92
CA ALA A 61 -51.12 20.49 -6.13
C ALA A 61 -49.73 21.16 -6.24
N VAL A 62 -49.64 22.48 -6.07
CA VAL A 62 -48.37 23.24 -6.07
C VAL A 62 -47.39 22.66 -5.04
N LYS A 63 -47.83 22.49 -3.78
CA LYS A 63 -47.02 21.89 -2.71
C LYS A 63 -46.57 20.46 -2.99
N SER A 64 -47.21 19.76 -3.93
CA SER A 64 -46.85 18.39 -4.33
C SER A 64 -45.90 18.38 -5.52
N ALA A 65 -46.05 19.33 -6.46
CA ALA A 65 -45.07 19.60 -7.50
C ALA A 65 -43.72 20.07 -6.91
N GLU A 66 -43.74 20.97 -5.92
CA GLU A 66 -42.55 21.43 -5.18
C GLU A 66 -41.78 20.25 -4.55
N ARG A 67 -42.48 19.32 -3.89
CA ARG A 67 -41.88 18.10 -3.33
C ARG A 67 -41.31 17.16 -4.40
N SER A 68 -41.98 17.03 -5.55
CA SER A 68 -41.47 16.26 -6.69
C SER A 68 -40.17 16.87 -7.23
N VAL A 69 -40.15 18.18 -7.48
CA VAL A 69 -38.97 18.94 -7.91
C VAL A 69 -37.80 18.74 -6.95
N ALA A 70 -38.01 18.92 -5.64
CA ALA A 70 -36.97 18.70 -4.63
C ALA A 70 -36.44 17.25 -4.63
N SER A 71 -37.31 16.26 -4.84
CA SER A 71 -36.88 14.85 -4.90
C SER A 71 -36.01 14.54 -6.13
N MET A 72 -36.31 15.17 -7.27
CA MET A 72 -35.49 15.04 -8.49
C MET A 72 -34.13 15.74 -8.34
N GLU A 73 -34.08 16.91 -7.70
CA GLU A 73 -32.83 17.61 -7.37
C GLU A 73 -31.95 16.80 -6.41
N VAL A 74 -32.54 16.15 -5.40
CA VAL A 74 -31.83 15.23 -4.50
C VAL A 74 -31.30 14.02 -5.27
N ARG A 75 -32.07 13.43 -6.19
CA ARG A 75 -31.60 12.29 -7.01
C ARG A 75 -30.45 12.69 -7.95
N LEU A 76 -30.49 13.88 -8.55
CA LEU A 76 -29.37 14.42 -9.36
C LEU A 76 -28.08 14.56 -8.53
N ALA A 77 -28.17 15.05 -7.29
CA ALA A 77 -27.03 15.13 -6.38
C ALA A 77 -26.52 13.74 -5.96
N GLN A 78 -27.41 12.78 -5.73
CA GLN A 78 -27.07 11.38 -5.44
C GLN A 78 -26.33 10.73 -6.62
N LEU A 79 -26.82 10.90 -7.85
CA LEU A 79 -26.18 10.39 -9.07
C LEU A 79 -24.74 10.92 -9.21
N SER A 80 -24.51 12.21 -8.95
CA SER A 80 -23.16 12.78 -8.94
C SER A 80 -22.27 12.19 -7.84
N ALA A 81 -22.82 11.78 -6.70
CA ALA A 81 -22.05 11.13 -5.63
C ALA A 81 -21.80 9.64 -5.93
N GLU A 82 -22.74 8.96 -6.59
CA GLU A 82 -22.63 7.58 -7.06
C GLU A 82 -21.53 7.44 -8.11
N THR A 83 -21.42 8.38 -9.06
CA THR A 83 -20.32 8.40 -10.05
C THR A 83 -18.98 8.68 -9.40
N ASP A 84 -18.88 9.71 -8.53
CA ASP A 84 -17.64 10.06 -7.84
C ASP A 84 -17.12 8.89 -6.97
N ALA A 85 -18.03 8.19 -6.29
CA ALA A 85 -17.71 7.01 -5.49
C ALA A 85 -17.29 5.79 -6.34
N ALA A 86 -17.81 5.66 -7.57
CA ALA A 86 -17.34 4.63 -8.50
C ALA A 86 -15.92 4.93 -9.01
N GLU A 87 -15.63 6.17 -9.38
CA GLU A 87 -14.27 6.59 -9.79
C GLU A 87 -13.22 6.50 -8.67
N LEU A 88 -13.65 6.67 -7.43
CA LEU A 88 -12.82 6.43 -6.25
C LEU A 88 -12.41 4.96 -6.12
N LYS A 89 -13.35 4.01 -6.34
CA LYS A 89 -13.05 2.57 -6.31
C LYS A 89 -11.99 2.17 -7.34
N VAL A 90 -12.02 2.78 -8.53
CA VAL A 90 -11.00 2.58 -9.58
C VAL A 90 -9.60 2.86 -9.04
N GLN A 91 -9.39 4.03 -8.42
CA GLN A 91 -8.10 4.40 -7.83
C GLN A 91 -7.71 3.49 -6.66
N GLN A 92 -8.66 3.14 -5.79
CA GLN A 92 -8.41 2.23 -4.66
C GLN A 92 -7.99 0.82 -5.12
N ALA A 93 -8.60 0.30 -6.18
CA ALA A 93 -8.24 -1.00 -6.77
C ALA A 93 -6.86 -0.94 -7.44
N GLY A 94 -6.53 0.16 -8.13
CA GLY A 94 -5.19 0.40 -8.67
C GLY A 94 -4.07 0.37 -7.63
N GLU A 95 -4.25 1.06 -6.51
CA GLU A 95 -3.28 1.04 -5.41
C GLU A 95 -3.28 -0.31 -4.64
N ALA A 96 -4.36 -1.10 -4.71
CA ALA A 96 -4.36 -2.49 -4.26
C ALA A 96 -3.53 -3.41 -5.20
N TYR A 97 -3.69 -3.26 -6.52
CA TYR A 97 -2.88 -3.94 -7.53
C TYR A 97 -1.39 -3.57 -7.40
N ASN A 98 -1.07 -2.28 -7.31
CA ASN A 98 0.31 -1.81 -7.16
C ASN A 98 1.00 -2.36 -5.89
N ARG A 99 0.24 -2.54 -4.80
CA ARG A 99 0.73 -3.25 -3.61
C ARG A 99 0.95 -4.74 -3.90
N ALA A 100 -0.02 -5.43 -4.50
CA ALA A 100 0.08 -6.86 -4.78
C ALA A 100 1.24 -7.20 -5.75
N VAL A 101 1.57 -6.31 -6.69
CA VAL A 101 2.79 -6.44 -7.53
C VAL A 101 4.05 -6.36 -6.68
N VAL A 102 4.17 -5.39 -5.77
CA VAL A 102 5.34 -5.26 -4.88
C VAL A 102 5.45 -6.46 -3.93
N ASP A 103 4.34 -6.91 -3.36
CA ASP A 103 4.29 -8.08 -2.49
C ASP A 103 4.66 -9.37 -3.29
N SER A 104 4.30 -9.45 -4.59
CA SER A 104 4.71 -10.52 -5.52
C SER A 104 6.19 -10.49 -5.86
N ASP A 105 6.76 -9.32 -6.20
CA ASP A 105 8.18 -9.18 -6.52
C ASP A 105 9.06 -9.52 -5.31
N ALA A 106 8.66 -9.06 -4.11
CA ALA A 106 9.35 -9.38 -2.86
C ALA A 106 9.28 -10.89 -2.53
N ALA A 107 8.13 -11.53 -2.76
CA ALA A 107 7.98 -12.97 -2.57
C ALA A 107 8.80 -13.79 -3.58
N GLN A 108 8.90 -13.35 -4.83
CA GLN A 108 9.79 -13.98 -5.83
C GLN A 108 11.25 -13.84 -5.44
N GLN A 109 11.70 -12.65 -5.02
CA GLN A 109 13.08 -12.47 -4.54
C GLN A 109 13.38 -13.37 -3.33
N ALA A 110 12.43 -13.51 -2.38
CA ALA A 110 12.58 -14.40 -1.24
C ALA A 110 12.64 -15.89 -1.63
N SER A 111 11.93 -16.29 -2.69
CA SER A 111 12.05 -17.62 -3.30
C SER A 111 13.44 -17.86 -3.91
N ASP A 112 13.93 -16.90 -4.69
CA ASP A 112 15.22 -17.02 -5.38
C ASP A 112 16.40 -17.07 -4.37
N ASP A 113 16.34 -16.23 -3.33
CA ASP A 113 17.24 -16.24 -2.17
C ASP A 113 17.23 -17.59 -1.42
N ALA A 114 16.05 -18.19 -1.24
CA ALA A 114 15.89 -19.46 -0.53
C ALA A 114 16.41 -20.65 -1.35
N VAL A 115 16.15 -20.67 -2.66
CA VAL A 115 16.69 -21.67 -3.59
C VAL A 115 18.22 -21.61 -3.61
N ALA A 116 18.81 -20.41 -3.71
CA ALA A 116 20.26 -20.24 -3.70
C ALA A 116 20.91 -20.82 -2.42
N ARG A 117 20.32 -20.56 -1.25
CA ARG A 117 20.78 -21.11 0.04
C ARG A 117 20.61 -22.63 0.13
N SER A 118 19.54 -23.19 -0.44
CA SER A 118 19.37 -24.65 -0.54
C SER A 118 20.49 -25.30 -1.34
N THR A 119 20.77 -24.77 -2.55
CA THR A 119 21.83 -25.29 -3.41
C THR A 119 23.23 -25.19 -2.77
N GLU A 120 23.52 -24.10 -2.04
CA GLU A 120 24.77 -23.96 -1.28
C GLU A 120 24.89 -25.01 -0.15
N ALA A 121 23.80 -25.26 0.58
CA ALA A 121 23.77 -26.26 1.64
C ALA A 121 23.84 -27.71 1.09
N GLU A 122 23.18 -28.00 -0.03
CA GLU A 122 23.28 -29.28 -0.74
C GLU A 122 24.72 -29.54 -1.24
N ALA A 123 25.37 -28.53 -1.83
CA ALA A 123 26.77 -28.62 -2.25
C ALA A 123 27.73 -28.88 -1.07
N THR A 124 27.45 -28.25 0.08
CA THR A 124 28.19 -28.44 1.33
C THR A 124 27.98 -29.85 1.91
N ALA A 125 26.74 -30.37 1.90
CA ALA A 125 26.42 -31.71 2.36
C ALA A 125 27.05 -32.80 1.47
N GLU A 126 27.06 -32.61 0.15
CA GLU A 126 27.79 -33.48 -0.77
C GLU A 126 29.30 -33.42 -0.57
N ASP A 127 29.89 -32.30 -0.14
CA ASP A 127 31.32 -32.27 0.19
C ASP A 127 31.63 -33.03 1.49
N ALA A 128 30.85 -32.81 2.55
CA ALA A 128 30.96 -33.61 3.77
C ALA A 128 30.78 -35.12 3.47
N ARG A 129 29.90 -35.47 2.52
CA ARG A 129 29.74 -36.86 2.04
C ARG A 129 30.97 -37.37 1.31
N ARG A 130 31.60 -36.56 0.44
CA ARG A 130 32.87 -36.90 -0.23
C ARG A 130 34.00 -37.11 0.77
N GLN A 131 34.12 -36.25 1.79
CA GLN A 131 35.13 -36.36 2.85
C GLN A 131 34.94 -37.65 3.67
N LEU A 132 33.70 -37.95 4.08
CA LEU A 132 33.36 -39.19 4.80
C LEU A 132 33.68 -40.44 3.96
N VAL A 133 33.35 -40.43 2.66
CA VAL A 133 33.69 -41.52 1.72
C VAL A 133 35.21 -41.64 1.52
N ALA A 134 35.97 -40.56 1.56
CA ALA A 134 37.44 -40.61 1.49
C ALA A 134 38.04 -41.29 2.74
N ILE A 135 37.58 -40.91 3.94
CA ILE A 135 38.01 -41.54 5.20
C ILE A 135 37.67 -43.03 5.21
N ALA A 136 36.43 -43.39 4.85
CA ALA A 136 36.00 -44.79 4.79
C ALA A 136 36.83 -45.63 3.79
N ARG A 137 37.20 -45.05 2.64
CA ARG A 137 38.08 -45.70 1.65
C ARG A 137 39.52 -45.88 2.16
N GLU A 138 40.01 -44.99 3.02
CA GLU A 138 41.35 -45.12 3.58
C GLU A 138 41.41 -46.18 4.68
N VAL A 139 40.46 -46.17 5.61
CA VAL A 139 40.31 -47.22 6.65
C VAL A 139 40.14 -48.62 6.03
N ALA A 140 39.46 -48.71 4.88
CA ALA A 140 39.32 -49.95 4.12
C ALA A 140 40.62 -50.38 3.40
N ARG A 141 41.53 -49.46 3.07
CA ARG A 141 42.84 -49.78 2.48
C ARG A 141 43.90 -50.14 3.52
N SER A 142 43.84 -49.57 4.72
CA SER A 142 44.74 -49.89 5.82
C SER A 142 44.40 -51.22 6.53
N GLY A 143 43.85 -52.19 5.78
CA GLY A 143 43.56 -53.57 6.23
C GLY A 143 42.59 -53.76 7.40
N GLY A 144 41.87 -52.70 7.78
CA GLY A 144 40.90 -52.71 8.88
C GLY A 144 41.49 -53.14 10.23
N SER A 145 40.64 -53.66 11.12
CA SER A 145 41.06 -54.16 12.43
C SER A 145 41.98 -55.38 12.35
N THR A 146 41.99 -56.12 11.24
CA THR A 146 42.82 -57.31 11.03
C THR A 146 44.31 -57.00 10.87
N ASP A 147 44.69 -56.10 9.95
CA ASP A 147 46.10 -55.66 9.85
C ASP A 147 46.53 -54.92 11.12
N LEU A 148 45.63 -54.15 11.74
CA LEU A 148 45.92 -53.48 13.01
C LEU A 148 46.19 -54.47 14.15
N LEU A 149 45.40 -55.54 14.28
CA LEU A 149 45.66 -56.62 15.25
C LEU A 149 46.98 -57.34 14.97
N GLN A 150 47.27 -57.65 13.70
CA GLN A 150 48.50 -58.33 13.30
C GLN A 150 49.74 -57.45 13.52
N ALA A 151 49.66 -56.16 13.24
CA ALA A 151 50.71 -55.17 13.51
C ALA A 151 50.89 -54.87 15.01
N LEU A 152 49.82 -54.92 15.81
CA LEU A 152 49.89 -54.76 17.27
C LEU A 152 50.56 -55.98 17.92
N LEU A 153 50.21 -57.19 17.47
CA LEU A 153 50.80 -58.45 17.92
C LEU A 153 52.28 -58.61 17.52
N SER A 154 52.75 -57.80 16.56
CA SER A 154 54.11 -57.79 16.01
C SER A 154 54.91 -56.53 16.42
N SER A 155 54.55 -55.87 17.53
CA SER A 155 55.15 -54.58 17.94
C SER A 155 56.24 -54.73 19.02
N ASP A 156 57.40 -54.11 18.78
CA ASP A 156 58.58 -54.14 19.67
C ASP A 156 58.43 -53.20 20.90
N GLY A 157 57.38 -53.43 21.70
CA GLY A 157 57.27 -52.95 23.06
C GLY A 157 56.30 -51.80 23.34
N PHE A 158 56.11 -51.54 24.64
CA PHE A 158 55.03 -50.73 25.20
C PHE A 158 54.93 -49.29 24.65
N GLN A 159 56.06 -48.66 24.33
CA GLN A 159 56.10 -47.29 23.78
C GLN A 159 55.50 -47.21 22.37
N ASP A 160 55.62 -48.27 21.57
CA ASP A 160 55.12 -48.28 20.19
C ASP A 160 53.63 -48.64 20.14
N VAL A 161 53.16 -49.48 21.06
CA VAL A 161 51.73 -49.71 21.35
C VAL A 161 51.04 -48.39 21.72
N ALA A 162 51.61 -47.61 22.65
CA ALA A 162 51.04 -46.33 23.09
C ALA A 162 50.98 -45.27 21.97
N ARG A 163 51.94 -45.29 21.03
CA ARG A 163 51.92 -44.45 19.83
C ARG A 163 50.83 -44.88 18.86
N ARG A 164 50.67 -46.19 18.62
CA ARG A 164 49.62 -46.74 17.75
C ARG A 164 48.20 -46.49 18.30
N THR A 165 47.95 -46.67 19.60
CA THR A 165 46.64 -46.34 20.19
C THR A 165 46.31 -44.85 20.07
N THR A 166 47.27 -43.96 20.38
CA THR A 166 47.11 -42.50 20.20
C THR A 166 46.84 -42.12 18.73
N ALA A 167 47.37 -42.86 17.77
CA ALA A 167 47.07 -42.66 16.35
C ALA A 167 45.67 -43.15 15.98
N LEU A 168 45.22 -44.29 16.53
CA LEU A 168 43.87 -44.82 16.31
C LEU A 168 42.78 -43.90 16.88
N ASP A 169 42.92 -43.41 18.11
CA ASP A 169 41.95 -42.48 18.71
C ASP A 169 41.77 -41.21 17.86
N ARG A 170 42.84 -40.72 17.23
CA ARG A 170 42.80 -39.56 16.31
C ARG A 170 42.15 -39.88 14.96
N ILE A 171 42.18 -41.14 14.51
CA ILE A 171 41.49 -41.58 13.29
C ILE A 171 40.00 -41.78 13.58
N SER A 172 39.66 -42.46 14.68
CA SER A 172 38.29 -42.65 15.15
C SER A 172 37.60 -41.30 15.39
N GLY A 173 38.23 -40.39 16.14
CA GLY A 173 37.67 -39.05 16.40
C GLY A 173 37.41 -38.24 15.12
N LYS A 174 38.27 -38.37 14.10
CA LYS A 174 38.04 -37.75 12.77
C LYS A 174 36.94 -38.42 11.96
N ALA A 175 36.77 -39.74 12.08
CA ALA A 175 35.67 -40.46 11.45
C ALA A 175 34.33 -40.05 12.08
N ASP A 176 34.25 -39.96 13.40
CA ASP A 176 33.08 -39.46 14.13
C ASP A 176 32.79 -38.00 13.78
N GLU A 177 33.81 -37.12 13.78
CA GLU A 177 33.69 -35.72 13.36
C GLU A 177 33.12 -35.60 11.93
N ALA A 178 33.60 -36.40 10.98
CA ALA A 178 33.08 -36.43 9.62
C ALA A 178 31.64 -36.94 9.53
N VAL A 179 31.26 -37.96 10.33
CA VAL A 179 29.87 -38.45 10.40
C VAL A 179 28.93 -37.39 10.99
N GLN A 180 29.33 -36.69 12.05
CA GLN A 180 28.50 -35.62 12.63
C GLN A 180 28.41 -34.41 11.69
N THR A 181 29.50 -34.05 11.01
CA THR A 181 29.53 -32.96 10.02
C THR A 181 28.63 -33.28 8.83
N TYR A 182 28.68 -34.49 8.29
CA TYR A 182 27.77 -34.94 7.24
C TYR A 182 26.30 -34.91 7.69
N ARG A 183 25.98 -35.39 8.91
CA ARG A 183 24.61 -35.34 9.44
C ARG A 183 24.10 -33.91 9.65
N ALA A 184 24.94 -33.01 10.16
CA ALA A 184 24.56 -31.62 10.39
C ALA A 184 24.33 -30.88 9.07
N THR A 185 25.25 -31.02 8.10
CA THR A 185 25.11 -30.43 6.76
C THR A 185 23.92 -31.00 5.99
N GLN A 186 23.67 -32.32 6.07
CA GLN A 186 22.48 -32.95 5.47
C GLN A 186 21.17 -32.40 6.06
N LEU A 187 21.09 -32.23 7.38
CA LEU A 187 19.92 -31.65 8.05
C LEU A 187 19.68 -30.20 7.59
N VAL A 188 20.73 -29.38 7.53
CA VAL A 188 20.65 -28.00 7.05
C VAL A 188 20.18 -27.93 5.59
N ALA A 189 20.69 -28.82 4.72
CA ALA A 189 20.26 -28.93 3.33
C ALA A 189 18.77 -29.31 3.20
N THR A 190 18.30 -30.32 3.94
CA THR A 190 16.88 -30.70 3.94
C THR A 190 15.97 -29.57 4.42
N THR A 191 16.31 -28.91 5.53
CA THR A 191 15.51 -27.78 6.03
C THR A 191 15.51 -26.59 5.08
N LEU A 192 16.61 -26.30 4.37
CA LEU A 192 16.63 -25.22 3.39
C LEU A 192 15.88 -25.56 2.09
N ALA A 193 15.86 -26.83 1.67
CA ALA A 193 15.02 -27.30 0.56
C ALA A 193 13.51 -27.19 0.87
N GLU A 194 13.12 -27.49 2.11
CA GLU A 194 11.76 -27.25 2.61
C GLU A 194 11.42 -25.75 2.56
N ARG A 195 12.30 -24.87 3.07
CA ARG A 195 12.09 -23.40 3.01
C ARG A 195 12.06 -22.84 1.60
N ALA A 196 12.88 -23.37 0.67
CA ALA A 196 12.83 -23.00 -0.74
C ALA A 196 11.49 -23.40 -1.38
N THR A 197 10.95 -24.57 -1.01
CA THR A 197 9.64 -25.04 -1.47
C THR A 197 8.49 -24.17 -0.93
N GLU A 198 8.53 -23.82 0.35
CA GLU A 198 7.58 -22.87 0.96
C GLU A 198 7.63 -21.49 0.30
N ALA A 199 8.84 -20.95 0.07
CA ALA A 199 9.02 -19.63 -0.53
C ALA A 199 8.56 -19.60 -2.00
N ALA A 200 8.82 -20.65 -2.78
CA ALA A 200 8.30 -20.79 -4.14
C ALA A 200 6.76 -20.89 -4.18
N ALA A 201 6.15 -21.56 -3.20
CA ALA A 201 4.70 -21.59 -3.05
C ALA A 201 4.13 -20.21 -2.68
N ALA A 202 4.80 -19.45 -1.80
CA ALA A 202 4.44 -18.09 -1.43
C ALA A 202 4.56 -17.12 -2.61
N ALA A 203 5.64 -17.19 -3.40
CA ALA A 203 5.83 -16.41 -4.62
C ALA A 203 4.71 -16.66 -5.64
N LYS A 204 4.35 -17.94 -5.86
CA LYS A 204 3.23 -18.32 -6.73
C LYS A 204 1.88 -17.76 -6.22
N ALA A 205 1.64 -17.80 -4.91
CA ALA A 205 0.41 -17.28 -4.30
C ALA A 205 0.33 -15.74 -4.38
N ALA A 206 1.42 -15.03 -4.13
CA ALA A 206 1.48 -13.57 -4.25
C ALA A 206 1.27 -13.12 -5.71
N LYS A 207 1.88 -13.83 -6.67
CA LYS A 207 1.67 -13.59 -8.11
C LYS A 207 0.22 -13.84 -8.56
N ALA A 208 -0.46 -14.83 -7.99
CA ALA A 208 -1.89 -15.04 -8.21
C ALA A 208 -2.71 -13.86 -7.64
N SER A 209 -2.44 -13.45 -6.40
CA SER A 209 -3.10 -12.28 -5.78
C SER A 209 -2.86 -10.97 -6.54
N ALA A 210 -1.74 -10.83 -7.25
CA ALA A 210 -1.48 -9.68 -8.13
C ALA A 210 -2.34 -9.73 -9.42
N ALA A 211 -2.57 -10.92 -9.98
CA ALA A 211 -3.49 -11.09 -11.11
C ALA A 211 -4.96 -10.85 -10.69
N ASP A 212 -5.37 -11.37 -9.53
CA ASP A 212 -6.71 -11.14 -8.98
C ASP A 212 -6.96 -9.65 -8.69
N ALA A 213 -5.94 -8.94 -8.17
CA ALA A 213 -6.03 -7.50 -7.93
C ALA A 213 -6.08 -6.67 -9.22
N LEU A 214 -5.42 -7.11 -10.30
CA LEU A 214 -5.55 -6.47 -11.62
C LEU A 214 -6.97 -6.63 -12.18
N ALA A 215 -7.50 -7.86 -12.16
CA ALA A 215 -8.86 -8.14 -12.60
C ALA A 215 -9.90 -7.34 -11.79
N ALA A 216 -9.68 -7.15 -10.49
CA ALA A 216 -10.52 -6.29 -9.65
C ALA A 216 -10.44 -4.80 -10.05
N ALA A 217 -9.29 -4.31 -10.51
CA ALA A 217 -9.13 -2.93 -10.99
C ALA A 217 -9.77 -2.72 -12.37
N GLU A 218 -9.66 -3.69 -13.28
CA GLU A 218 -10.33 -3.71 -14.58
C GLU A 218 -11.86 -3.82 -14.44
N GLN A 219 -12.35 -4.63 -13.50
CA GLN A 219 -13.77 -4.70 -13.17
C GLN A 219 -14.26 -3.38 -12.57
N ALA A 220 -13.53 -2.78 -11.61
CA ALA A 220 -13.89 -1.49 -11.04
C ALA A 220 -13.95 -0.36 -12.09
N GLN A 221 -13.05 -0.38 -13.08
CA GLN A 221 -13.07 0.53 -14.22
C GLN A 221 -14.32 0.31 -15.09
N THR A 222 -14.68 -0.94 -15.35
CA THR A 222 -15.88 -1.32 -16.11
C THR A 222 -17.16 -0.90 -15.39
N ASP A 223 -17.25 -1.16 -14.08
CA ASP A 223 -18.36 -0.76 -13.23
C ASP A 223 -18.51 0.77 -13.19
N ALA A 224 -17.41 1.52 -13.13
CA ALA A 224 -17.44 2.98 -13.13
C ALA A 224 -17.93 3.55 -14.48
N ALA A 225 -17.49 2.99 -15.61
CA ALA A 225 -17.99 3.39 -16.93
C ALA A 225 -19.48 3.06 -17.12
N ALA A 226 -19.94 1.91 -16.61
CA ALA A 226 -21.35 1.54 -16.58
C ALA A 226 -22.17 2.49 -15.69
N ALA A 227 -21.67 2.83 -14.50
CA ALA A 227 -22.30 3.76 -13.57
C ALA A 227 -22.41 5.18 -14.14
N GLN A 228 -21.34 5.70 -14.77
CA GLN A 228 -21.37 6.97 -15.51
C GLN A 228 -22.45 6.97 -16.61
N THR A 229 -22.53 5.89 -17.40
CA THR A 229 -23.50 5.75 -18.49
C THR A 229 -24.94 5.71 -17.98
N ALA A 230 -25.19 4.94 -16.93
CA ALA A 230 -26.51 4.87 -16.29
C ALA A 230 -26.92 6.21 -15.64
N ALA A 231 -25.99 6.86 -14.94
CA ALA A 231 -26.21 8.15 -14.30
C ALA A 231 -26.47 9.28 -15.31
N ALA A 232 -25.82 9.27 -16.48
CA ALA A 232 -26.09 10.21 -17.56
C ALA A 232 -27.52 10.03 -18.11
N ALA A 233 -27.94 8.79 -18.36
CA ALA A 233 -29.29 8.48 -18.83
C ALA A 233 -30.38 8.86 -17.81
N GLU A 234 -30.16 8.58 -16.52
CA GLU A 234 -31.08 8.99 -15.45
C GLU A 234 -31.10 10.52 -15.28
N ARG A 235 -29.93 11.20 -15.36
CA ARG A 235 -29.84 12.67 -15.34
C ARG A 235 -30.66 13.31 -16.44
N ASP A 236 -30.55 12.88 -17.70
CA ASP A 236 -31.33 13.46 -18.79
C ASP A 236 -32.85 13.23 -18.64
N GLY A 237 -33.25 12.09 -18.06
CA GLY A 237 -34.65 11.84 -17.66
C GLY A 237 -35.13 12.83 -16.58
N LEU A 238 -34.33 13.01 -15.52
CA LEU A 238 -34.62 13.93 -14.41
C LEU A 238 -34.64 15.40 -14.86
N ILE A 239 -33.72 15.81 -15.73
CA ILE A 239 -33.72 17.15 -16.36
C ILE A 239 -35.00 17.38 -17.16
N THR A 240 -35.43 16.38 -17.95
CA THR A 240 -36.66 16.48 -18.75
C THR A 240 -37.90 16.60 -17.85
N ALA A 241 -37.95 15.82 -16.76
CA ALA A 241 -39.04 15.87 -15.79
C ALA A 241 -39.07 17.17 -14.96
N LEU A 242 -37.90 17.70 -14.57
CA LEU A 242 -37.78 19.01 -13.91
C LEU A 242 -38.20 20.16 -14.83
N ALA A 243 -37.79 20.12 -16.10
CA ALA A 243 -38.19 21.12 -17.10
C ALA A 243 -39.71 21.14 -17.30
N ALA A 244 -40.34 19.96 -17.42
CA ALA A 244 -41.80 19.83 -17.47
C ALA A 244 -42.48 20.35 -16.19
N ALA A 245 -41.96 20.00 -15.00
CA ALA A 245 -42.50 20.43 -13.71
C ALA A 245 -42.35 21.94 -13.44
N ARG A 246 -41.37 22.61 -14.06
CA ARG A 246 -41.12 24.06 -13.94
C ARG A 246 -41.60 24.88 -15.14
N GLN A 247 -42.14 24.23 -16.18
CA GLN A 247 -42.52 24.85 -17.45
C GLN A 247 -41.35 25.58 -18.16
N THR A 248 -40.13 25.05 -18.00
CA THR A 248 -38.88 25.54 -18.62
C THR A 248 -38.41 24.60 -19.74
N SER A 249 -37.31 24.93 -20.42
CA SER A 249 -36.67 24.03 -21.38
C SER A 249 -35.62 23.14 -20.72
N ALA A 250 -35.32 21.99 -21.32
CA ALA A 250 -34.34 21.03 -20.81
C ALA A 250 -32.90 21.60 -20.83
N GLU A 251 -32.58 22.49 -21.77
CA GLU A 251 -31.27 23.16 -21.83
C GLU A 251 -31.09 24.14 -20.66
N VAL A 252 -32.14 24.92 -20.36
CA VAL A 252 -32.13 25.88 -19.24
C VAL A 252 -32.02 25.16 -17.90
N GLU A 253 -32.78 24.08 -17.70
CA GLU A 253 -32.68 23.31 -16.46
C GLU A 253 -31.34 22.55 -16.36
N ARG A 254 -30.80 21.98 -17.46
CA ARG A 254 -29.47 21.35 -17.46
C ARG A 254 -28.39 22.35 -17.02
N ALA A 255 -28.32 23.52 -17.66
CA ALA A 255 -27.36 24.56 -17.30
C ALA A 255 -27.53 25.05 -15.85
N ARG A 256 -28.78 25.09 -15.33
CA ARG A 256 -29.05 25.45 -13.93
C ARG A 256 -28.55 24.37 -12.96
N GLN A 257 -28.73 23.09 -13.26
CA GLN A 257 -28.22 21.98 -12.44
C GLN A 257 -26.69 21.90 -12.51
N ASP A 258 -26.09 22.05 -13.69
CA ASP A 258 -24.64 22.09 -13.86
C ASP A 258 -24.00 23.21 -13.01
N PHE A 259 -24.62 24.39 -12.96
CA PHE A 259 -24.21 25.51 -12.12
C PHE A 259 -24.40 25.25 -10.61
N VAL A 260 -25.45 24.52 -10.20
CA VAL A 260 -25.67 24.12 -8.80
C VAL A 260 -24.67 23.04 -8.36
N ASP A 261 -24.39 22.06 -9.23
CA ASP A 261 -23.37 21.03 -9.04
C ASP A 261 -21.97 21.66 -8.94
N GLN A 262 -21.65 22.63 -9.81
CA GLN A 262 -20.42 23.42 -9.74
C GLN A 262 -20.32 24.18 -8.41
N GLN A 263 -21.34 24.96 -8.03
CA GLN A 263 -21.32 25.69 -6.75
C GLN A 263 -21.23 24.76 -5.53
N ARG A 264 -21.79 23.54 -5.59
CA ARG A 264 -21.60 22.54 -4.52
C ARG A 264 -20.11 22.17 -4.43
N ARG A 265 -19.52 21.70 -5.54
CA ARG A 265 -18.12 21.27 -5.59
C ARG A 265 -17.14 22.40 -5.21
N GLU A 266 -17.38 23.63 -5.66
CA GLU A 266 -16.56 24.80 -5.31
C GLU A 266 -16.60 25.13 -3.82
N ARG A 267 -17.76 25.00 -3.15
CA ARG A 267 -17.88 25.23 -1.70
C ARG A 267 -17.24 24.10 -0.89
N GLU A 268 -17.37 22.85 -1.35
CA GLU A 268 -16.74 21.68 -0.75
C GLU A 268 -15.21 21.76 -0.87
N GLU A 269 -14.69 22.09 -2.05
CA GLU A 269 -13.26 22.34 -2.29
C GLU A 269 -12.73 23.55 -1.51
N ALA A 270 -13.48 24.66 -1.43
CA ALA A 270 -13.08 25.81 -0.62
C ALA A 270 -13.02 25.47 0.89
N ALA A 271 -13.97 24.67 1.39
CA ALA A 271 -13.97 24.22 2.78
C ALA A 271 -12.84 23.22 3.06
N ALA A 272 -12.58 22.27 2.14
CA ALA A 272 -11.49 21.30 2.25
C ALA A 272 -10.11 21.99 2.17
N ARG A 273 -9.94 22.94 1.25
CA ARG A 273 -8.75 23.80 1.14
C ARG A 273 -8.52 24.60 2.42
N ALA A 274 -9.58 25.22 2.96
CA ALA A 274 -9.49 25.94 4.22
C ALA A 274 -9.09 25.00 5.37
N ALA A 275 -9.61 23.77 5.41
CA ALA A 275 -9.23 22.78 6.42
C ALA A 275 -7.76 22.33 6.29
N ALA A 276 -7.27 22.04 5.08
CA ALA A 276 -5.90 21.58 4.81
C ALA A 276 -4.83 22.68 5.02
N LEU A 277 -5.18 23.95 4.81
CA LEU A 277 -4.28 25.09 5.04
C LEU A 277 -4.27 25.60 6.49
N ARG A 278 -5.13 25.07 7.38
CA ARG A 278 -5.08 25.44 8.81
C ARG A 278 -3.71 25.13 9.41
N PRO A 279 -3.18 25.98 10.31
CA PRO A 279 -2.02 25.64 11.11
C PRO A 279 -2.28 24.33 11.85
N VAL A 280 -1.43 23.33 11.62
CA VAL A 280 -1.48 22.07 12.34
C VAL A 280 -1.12 22.38 13.78
N ALA A 281 -2.04 22.08 14.71
CA ALA A 281 -1.77 22.23 16.13
C ALA A 281 -0.56 21.36 16.49
N ALA A 282 0.41 21.95 17.21
CA ALA A 282 1.54 21.21 17.74
C ALA A 282 1.02 20.00 18.53
N PRO A 283 1.67 18.83 18.44
CA PRO A 283 1.24 17.66 19.18
C PRO A 283 1.22 17.98 20.68
N PRO A 284 0.29 17.37 21.45
CA PRO A 284 0.16 17.68 22.87
C PRO A 284 1.46 17.35 23.59
N THR A 285 2.22 18.39 23.94
CA THR A 285 3.40 18.26 24.79
C THR A 285 2.95 17.71 26.13
N THR A 286 3.34 16.47 26.43
CA THR A 286 3.14 15.89 27.75
C THR A 286 3.75 16.83 28.79
N PRO A 287 2.97 17.37 29.75
CA PRO A 287 3.51 18.31 30.72
C PRO A 287 4.59 17.60 31.53
N SER A 288 5.83 18.07 31.42
CA SER A 288 6.94 17.57 32.25
C SER A 288 6.66 17.96 33.70
N THR A 289 6.17 17.01 34.49
CA THR A 289 5.83 17.24 35.90
C THR A 289 7.09 17.70 36.65
N PRO A 290 7.08 18.86 37.33
CA PRO A 290 8.27 19.35 38.02
C PRO A 290 8.60 18.46 39.22
N SER A 291 9.73 17.77 39.15
CA SER A 291 10.20 16.84 40.18
C SER A 291 10.61 17.55 41.47
N THR A 292 9.66 17.73 42.40
CA THR A 292 9.97 18.17 43.77
C THR A 292 10.66 17.05 44.55
N PRO A 293 11.86 17.26 45.13
CA PRO A 293 12.56 16.22 45.89
C PRO A 293 11.95 16.05 47.29
N SER A 294 11.54 14.83 47.63
CA SER A 294 11.00 14.48 48.94
C SER A 294 12.02 13.72 49.80
N THR A 295 12.53 14.37 50.84
CA THR A 295 13.39 13.78 51.88
C THR A 295 12.55 12.84 52.78
N PRO A 296 13.06 11.66 53.19
CA PRO A 296 12.29 10.70 53.99
C PRO A 296 12.18 11.11 55.47
N ALA A 297 11.05 10.75 56.09
CA ALA A 297 10.80 10.89 57.53
C ALA A 297 10.22 9.58 58.11
N ALA A 298 10.57 9.25 59.35
CA ALA A 298 10.21 7.99 60.02
C ALA A 298 8.86 8.08 60.79
N PRO A 299 8.18 6.94 61.05
CA PRO A 299 6.84 6.93 61.64
C PRO A 299 6.82 6.78 63.19
N PRO A 300 5.78 7.32 63.87
CA PRO A 300 5.33 6.88 65.19
C PRO A 300 4.24 5.78 65.09
N ALA A 301 3.84 5.18 66.21
CA ALA A 301 3.09 3.90 66.24
C ALA A 301 1.96 3.83 67.29
N SER A 302 1.28 2.66 67.33
CA SER A 302 0.29 2.17 68.32
C SER A 302 -1.19 2.57 68.08
N GLY A 303 -2.18 1.68 68.26
CA GLY A 303 -2.08 0.23 68.56
C GLY A 303 -3.41 -0.45 68.97
N GLY A 304 -3.36 -1.78 69.15
CA GLY A 304 -4.43 -2.63 69.71
C GLY A 304 -5.42 -3.24 68.69
N GLY A 305 -5.81 -4.53 68.77
CA GLY A 305 -5.27 -5.63 69.59
C GLY A 305 -6.14 -6.91 69.58
N THR A 306 -5.50 -8.09 69.76
CA THR A 306 -6.11 -9.45 69.95
C THR A 306 -6.90 -10.04 68.75
N THR A 307 -6.89 -11.33 68.42
CA THR A 307 -6.54 -12.58 69.14
C THR A 307 -5.66 -13.57 68.33
N ALA A 308 -5.25 -14.69 68.95
CA ALA A 308 -4.49 -15.85 68.42
C ALA A 308 -4.80 -17.09 69.32
N PRO A 309 -4.17 -18.30 69.25
CA PRO A 309 -3.13 -18.90 68.37
C PRO A 309 -3.64 -20.28 67.81
N PRO A 310 -2.88 -21.41 67.62
CA PRO A 310 -1.42 -21.71 67.50
C PRO A 310 -1.01 -22.44 66.17
N ALA A 311 0.22 -22.25 65.64
CA ALA A 311 1.49 -23.01 65.85
C ALA A 311 1.51 -24.46 65.32
N THR A 312 2.60 -25.10 64.88
CA THR A 312 4.09 -24.91 64.99
C THR A 312 4.75 -25.01 63.58
N THR A 313 6.04 -25.24 63.25
CA THR A 313 7.29 -25.80 63.86
C THR A 313 8.58 -25.12 63.34
N THR A 314 9.77 -25.62 63.71
CA THR A 314 11.15 -25.31 63.20
C THR A 314 12.11 -26.38 63.78
N PRO A 315 13.47 -26.30 63.70
CA PRO A 315 14.47 -26.14 62.61
C PRO A 315 15.26 -27.50 62.47
N PRO A 316 16.62 -27.68 62.41
CA PRO A 316 17.78 -26.82 62.03
C PRO A 316 18.93 -27.46 61.18
N ALA A 317 19.75 -26.60 60.52
CA ALA A 317 21.24 -26.61 60.37
C ALA A 317 22.01 -27.90 59.92
N THR A 318 23.33 -27.99 59.67
CA THR A 318 24.55 -27.12 59.60
C THR A 318 25.53 -27.81 58.57
N THR A 319 26.57 -27.22 57.94
CA THR A 319 27.93 -26.85 58.44
C THR A 319 28.84 -26.26 57.31
N THR A 320 29.87 -25.50 57.70
CA THR A 320 31.20 -25.32 57.04
C THR A 320 32.30 -25.81 58.03
N PRO A 321 33.65 -25.76 57.83
CA PRO A 321 34.56 -25.17 56.81
C PRO A 321 35.58 -26.24 56.28
N PRO A 322 36.90 -26.06 55.97
CA PRO A 322 37.79 -24.87 55.81
C PRO A 322 38.67 -24.87 54.52
N ALA A 323 39.70 -23.99 54.47
CA ALA A 323 40.60 -23.79 53.34
C ALA A 323 42.10 -23.71 53.74
N THR A 324 43.00 -23.99 52.78
CA THR A 324 44.48 -23.92 52.88
C THR A 324 45.08 -23.51 51.51
N THR A 325 45.64 -22.31 51.31
CA THR A 325 47.05 -21.87 51.53
C THR A 325 48.13 -22.49 50.61
N ASN A 326 48.43 -21.86 49.46
CA ASN A 326 49.77 -21.30 49.11
C ASN A 326 49.84 -20.65 47.69
N PRO A 327 50.85 -19.79 47.38
CA PRO A 327 50.94 -19.03 46.13
C PRO A 327 52.14 -19.51 45.24
N PRO A 328 52.72 -18.78 44.24
CA PRO A 328 52.81 -19.32 42.87
C PRO A 328 54.24 -19.32 42.24
N PRO A 329 54.37 -19.73 40.97
CA PRO A 329 55.36 -19.15 40.06
C PRO A 329 54.69 -18.54 38.80
N ALA A 330 55.42 -17.66 38.10
CA ALA A 330 54.86 -16.77 37.08
C ALA A 330 55.41 -17.01 35.66
N THR A 331 54.59 -16.69 34.64
CA THR A 331 55.05 -16.35 33.28
C THR A 331 54.30 -15.13 32.74
N THR A 332 54.99 -13.99 32.71
CA THR A 332 54.88 -12.89 31.74
C THR A 332 53.52 -12.55 31.10
N ASN A 333 53.01 -11.36 31.43
CA ASN A 333 52.19 -10.54 30.52
C ASN A 333 52.60 -9.06 30.63
N PRO A 334 52.54 -8.25 29.54
CA PRO A 334 52.86 -6.83 29.56
C PRO A 334 51.79 -6.00 30.31
N PRO A 335 52.09 -4.75 30.72
CA PRO A 335 51.18 -3.93 31.53
C PRO A 335 49.92 -3.50 30.75
N PRO A 336 48.76 -3.38 31.42
CA PRO A 336 47.52 -2.93 30.77
C PRO A 336 47.59 -1.45 30.40
N ALA A 337 47.28 -1.13 29.15
CA ALA A 337 47.10 0.25 28.71
C ALA A 337 45.77 0.82 29.24
N THR A 338 45.81 2.03 29.78
CA THR A 338 44.61 2.77 30.18
C THR A 338 43.89 3.32 28.95
N THR A 339 42.74 2.74 28.58
CA THR A 339 41.84 3.27 27.54
C THR A 339 40.47 3.56 28.13
N ASN A 340 39.87 4.69 27.71
CA ASN A 340 38.62 5.21 28.27
C ASN A 340 37.44 4.24 28.06
N PRO A 341 36.40 4.31 28.91
CA PRO A 341 35.12 3.68 28.59
C PRO A 341 34.60 4.19 27.23
N PRO A 342 33.92 3.34 26.44
CA PRO A 342 33.37 3.76 25.16
C PRO A 342 32.37 4.90 25.34
N PRO A 343 32.25 5.82 24.37
CA PRO A 343 31.24 6.87 24.45
C PRO A 343 29.86 6.24 24.57
N VAL A 344 29.08 6.70 25.55
CA VAL A 344 27.68 6.29 25.70
C VAL A 344 26.97 6.67 24.40
N VAL A 345 26.57 5.66 23.62
CA VAL A 345 25.76 5.86 22.42
C VAL A 345 24.37 6.23 22.88
N THR A 346 24.16 7.53 23.11
CA THR A 346 22.82 8.09 23.31
C THR A 346 21.98 7.65 22.11
N PRO A 347 20.90 6.86 22.29
CA PRO A 347 20.06 6.49 21.17
C PRO A 347 19.56 7.77 20.50
N PRO A 348 19.54 7.85 19.14
CA PRO A 348 18.98 9.01 18.47
C PRO A 348 17.56 9.21 18.98
N PRO A 349 17.13 10.46 19.25
CA PRO A 349 15.83 10.72 19.88
C PRO A 349 14.74 10.01 19.08
N ALA A 350 13.92 9.23 19.78
CA ALA A 350 12.87 8.43 19.16
C ALA A 350 12.07 9.31 18.21
N SER A 351 11.98 8.90 16.95
CA SER A 351 11.31 9.71 15.92
C SER A 351 9.88 9.96 16.35
N SER A 352 9.59 11.19 16.78
CA SER A 352 8.22 11.60 17.06
C SER A 352 7.43 11.54 15.77
N ASP A 353 6.64 10.48 15.62
CA ASP A 353 5.51 10.40 14.72
C ASP A 353 4.24 10.66 15.54
N PRO A 354 3.94 11.93 15.87
CA PRO A 354 2.82 12.26 16.75
C PRO A 354 1.44 11.95 16.17
N TYR A 355 1.37 11.51 14.92
CA TYR A 355 0.11 11.27 14.20
C TYR A 355 -0.04 9.82 13.71
N GLY A 356 0.99 8.97 13.83
CA GLY A 356 1.00 7.60 13.28
C GLY A 356 1.01 7.56 11.76
N LEU A 357 1.61 8.57 11.12
CA LEU A 357 1.57 8.81 9.67
C LEU A 357 2.91 8.51 8.96
N GLY A 358 3.91 8.06 9.70
CA GLY A 358 5.32 8.02 9.32
C GLY A 358 5.92 9.42 9.33
N SER A 359 7.03 9.64 10.05
CA SER A 359 7.74 10.93 10.01
C SER A 359 8.38 11.18 8.63
N GLY A 360 8.98 10.14 8.05
CA GLY A 360 9.74 10.20 6.81
C GLY A 360 10.99 11.08 6.88
N ARG A 361 11.72 11.21 5.77
CA ARG A 361 12.86 12.14 5.63
C ARG A 361 12.97 12.63 4.19
N SER A 362 13.23 13.93 4.03
CA SER A 362 13.61 14.51 2.75
C SER A 362 15.08 14.15 2.46
N ARG A 363 15.34 13.78 1.21
CA ARG A 363 16.65 13.47 0.60
C ARG A 363 16.89 14.30 -0.66
N GLY A 364 15.83 14.86 -1.24
CA GLY A 364 15.89 15.73 -2.41
C GLY A 364 16.35 17.16 -2.11
N SER A 365 16.29 18.00 -3.14
CA SER A 365 16.54 19.44 -3.04
C SER A 365 15.45 20.21 -3.79
N ALA A 366 15.34 21.53 -3.57
CA ALA A 366 14.36 22.35 -4.29
C ALA A 366 14.61 22.35 -5.82
N ALA A 367 15.88 22.31 -6.25
CA ALA A 367 16.22 22.15 -7.66
C ALA A 367 15.86 20.75 -8.20
N GLY A 368 16.05 19.72 -7.37
CA GLY A 368 15.62 18.35 -7.69
C GLY A 368 14.11 18.23 -7.86
N GLY A 369 13.31 18.88 -7.00
CA GLY A 369 11.85 18.91 -7.12
C GLY A 369 11.37 19.63 -8.38
N ALA A 370 11.99 20.76 -8.73
CA ALA A 370 11.72 21.45 -9.99
C ALA A 370 12.09 20.60 -11.22
N ALA A 371 13.22 19.88 -11.19
CA ALA A 371 13.63 18.98 -12.25
C ALA A 371 12.69 17.76 -12.40
N ALA A 372 12.27 17.16 -11.27
CA ALA A 372 11.31 16.07 -11.25
C ALA A 372 9.95 16.49 -11.83
N LEU A 373 9.44 17.66 -11.43
CA LEU A 373 8.21 18.23 -12.01
C LEU A 373 8.36 18.48 -13.52
N ALA A 374 9.45 19.13 -13.95
CA ALA A 374 9.68 19.42 -15.36
C ALA A 374 9.75 18.14 -16.21
N TRP A 375 10.42 17.09 -15.70
CA TRP A 375 10.42 15.77 -16.36
C TRP A 375 9.01 15.16 -16.41
N ALA A 376 8.24 15.23 -15.32
CA ALA A 376 6.87 14.70 -15.28
C ALA A 376 5.95 15.42 -16.26
N GLN A 377 6.12 16.74 -16.44
CA GLN A 377 5.37 17.53 -17.42
C GLN A 377 5.66 17.09 -18.87
N THR A 378 6.84 16.52 -19.17
CA THR A 378 7.10 15.87 -20.49
C THR A 378 6.27 14.62 -20.75
N LYS A 379 5.56 14.10 -19.73
CA LYS A 379 4.67 12.92 -19.83
C LYS A 379 3.20 13.31 -20.03
N THR A 380 2.89 14.60 -20.09
CA THR A 380 1.54 15.10 -20.39
C THR A 380 1.02 14.50 -21.70
N GLY A 381 -0.20 13.95 -21.68
CA GLY A 381 -0.82 13.29 -22.83
C GLY A 381 -0.56 11.78 -22.95
N LEU A 382 0.40 11.21 -22.20
CA LEU A 382 0.55 9.74 -22.14
C LEU A 382 -0.64 9.10 -21.40
N PRO A 383 -0.99 7.85 -21.72
CA PRO A 383 -2.04 7.11 -21.01
C PRO A 383 -1.62 6.77 -19.57
N TYR A 384 -2.62 6.74 -18.68
CA TYR A 384 -2.50 6.00 -17.44
C TYR A 384 -2.40 4.48 -17.74
N VAL A 385 -1.50 3.78 -17.06
CA VAL A 385 -1.34 2.31 -17.14
C VAL A 385 -1.24 1.72 -15.75
N TRP A 386 -2.07 0.72 -15.42
CA TRP A 386 -1.97 -0.06 -14.16
C TRP A 386 -0.56 -0.64 -14.00
N GLY A 387 0.10 -0.41 -12.87
CA GLY A 387 1.48 -0.88 -12.67
C GLY A 387 2.53 -0.11 -13.50
N GLY A 388 2.14 0.90 -14.28
CA GLY A 388 2.99 1.58 -15.25
C GLY A 388 4.12 2.42 -14.64
N VAL A 389 5.34 2.19 -15.12
CA VAL A 389 6.56 2.95 -14.78
C VAL A 389 7.28 3.53 -16.01
N GLY A 390 6.57 3.62 -17.14
CA GLY A 390 7.08 4.10 -18.42
C GLY A 390 7.75 3.04 -19.31
N PRO A 391 8.20 3.42 -20.52
CA PRO A 391 8.14 4.79 -21.06
C PRO A 391 6.76 5.18 -21.59
N ASP A 392 5.93 4.22 -22.00
CA ASP A 392 4.72 4.45 -22.80
C ASP A 392 3.49 4.86 -21.97
N GLY A 393 3.52 4.66 -20.66
CA GLY A 393 2.45 5.04 -19.73
C GLY A 393 2.84 4.83 -18.27
N TYR A 394 2.12 5.48 -17.35
CA TYR A 394 2.44 5.52 -15.92
C TYR A 394 1.19 5.43 -15.06
N ASP A 395 1.30 4.92 -13.84
CA ASP A 395 0.34 5.22 -12.78
C ASP A 395 0.84 6.35 -11.85
N CYS A 396 0.05 6.67 -10.83
CA CYS A 396 0.28 7.78 -9.90
C CYS A 396 1.65 7.69 -9.20
N SER A 397 1.97 6.58 -8.52
CA SER A 397 3.25 6.38 -7.85
C SER A 397 4.39 6.06 -8.83
N GLY A 398 4.09 5.45 -9.97
CA GLY A 398 5.04 5.21 -11.06
C GLY A 398 5.55 6.53 -11.67
N LEU A 399 4.66 7.50 -11.87
CA LEU A 399 5.02 8.84 -12.35
C LEU A 399 5.90 9.58 -11.33
N THR A 400 5.51 9.61 -10.05
CA THR A 400 6.29 10.32 -9.00
C THR A 400 7.67 9.70 -8.79
N MET A 401 7.78 8.35 -8.74
CA MET A 401 9.07 7.69 -8.53
C MET A 401 10.00 7.85 -9.73
N SER A 402 9.45 7.85 -10.97
CA SER A 402 10.25 8.03 -12.18
C SER A 402 10.74 9.46 -12.31
N ALA A 403 9.89 10.43 -11.98
CA ALA A 403 10.24 11.84 -11.92
C ALA A 403 11.36 12.10 -10.91
N TRP A 404 11.21 11.69 -9.66
CA TRP A 404 12.20 11.93 -8.61
C TRP A 404 13.48 11.10 -8.76
N ARG A 405 13.44 9.95 -9.46
CA ARG A 405 14.65 9.21 -9.86
C ARG A 405 15.57 10.04 -10.76
N THR A 406 15.03 10.93 -11.61
CA THR A 406 15.87 11.87 -12.41
C THR A 406 16.64 12.88 -11.56
N ALA A 407 16.14 13.18 -10.36
CA ALA A 407 16.80 14.00 -9.35
C ALA A 407 17.60 13.18 -8.32
N GLY A 408 17.84 11.89 -8.58
CA GLY A 408 18.60 10.99 -7.70
C GLY A 408 17.84 10.45 -6.48
N VAL A 409 16.55 10.75 -6.33
CA VAL A 409 15.73 10.30 -5.18
C VAL A 409 14.90 9.09 -5.57
N ASN A 410 15.31 7.91 -5.08
CA ASN A 410 14.51 6.69 -5.22
C ASN A 410 13.34 6.70 -4.23
N LEU A 411 12.13 6.81 -4.76
CA LEU A 411 10.87 6.65 -4.04
C LEU A 411 10.36 5.20 -4.12
N ALA A 412 9.60 4.78 -3.11
CA ALA A 412 8.88 3.49 -3.10
C ALA A 412 7.85 3.37 -4.22
N ARG A 413 7.41 2.13 -4.51
CA ARG A 413 6.52 1.84 -5.66
C ARG A 413 5.02 2.08 -5.40
N THR A 414 4.57 1.98 -4.15
CA THR A 414 3.17 2.20 -3.73
C THR A 414 2.97 3.67 -3.30
N THR A 415 1.76 4.22 -3.44
CA THR A 415 1.48 5.59 -2.93
C THR A 415 1.55 5.63 -1.40
N ARG A 416 1.15 4.55 -0.73
CA ARG A 416 1.19 4.38 0.72
C ARG A 416 2.60 4.45 1.29
N ASP A 417 3.56 3.76 0.68
CA ASP A 417 4.93 3.71 1.21
C ASP A 417 5.76 4.91 0.75
N GLN A 418 5.43 5.53 -0.38
CA GLN A 418 5.90 6.89 -0.69
C GLN A 418 5.51 7.86 0.41
N TYR A 419 4.24 7.85 0.85
CA TYR A 419 3.80 8.71 1.94
C TYR A 419 4.59 8.44 3.23
N LYS A 420 4.79 7.19 3.62
CA LYS A 420 5.59 6.83 4.82
C LYS A 420 7.05 7.28 4.70
N GLN A 421 7.63 7.25 3.49
CA GLN A 421 9.03 7.59 3.21
C GLN A 421 9.33 9.10 3.29
N VAL A 422 8.45 9.95 2.74
CA VAL A 422 8.71 11.40 2.56
C VAL A 422 8.50 12.22 3.83
N LEU A 423 9.27 13.30 4.01
CA LEU A 423 9.11 14.23 5.14
C LEU A 423 7.73 14.89 5.09
N LYS A 424 6.99 14.87 6.20
CA LYS A 424 5.69 15.57 6.31
C LYS A 424 5.89 17.09 6.40
N ILE A 425 5.11 17.83 5.60
CA ILE A 425 5.15 19.30 5.51
C ILE A 425 3.73 19.88 5.54
N SER A 426 3.57 21.16 5.93
CA SER A 426 2.27 21.84 5.80
C SER A 426 1.96 22.09 4.32
N TYR A 427 0.67 22.15 3.98
CA TYR A 427 0.22 22.64 2.68
C TYR A 427 0.64 24.10 2.42
N ASN A 428 0.93 24.88 3.47
CA ASN A 428 1.50 26.22 3.37
C ASN A 428 2.99 26.22 2.94
N ASP A 429 3.71 25.10 3.12
CA ASP A 429 5.15 24.98 2.79
C ASP A 429 5.40 24.47 1.37
N LEU A 430 4.34 24.21 0.58
CA LEU A 430 4.40 23.50 -0.70
C LEU A 430 5.22 24.21 -1.78
N ARG A 431 6.13 23.47 -2.43
CA ARG A 431 7.03 23.92 -3.51
C ARG A 431 7.01 22.92 -4.68
N PRO A 432 7.29 23.37 -5.92
CA PRO A 432 7.35 22.49 -7.10
C PRO A 432 8.14 21.21 -6.86
N GLY A 433 7.51 20.06 -7.10
CA GLY A 433 8.10 18.74 -6.88
C GLY A 433 7.66 18.02 -5.60
N ASP A 434 7.18 18.73 -4.57
CA ASP A 434 6.58 18.10 -3.38
C ASP A 434 5.37 17.24 -3.78
N LEU A 435 5.07 16.20 -3.00
CA LEU A 435 4.03 15.23 -3.29
C LEU A 435 2.76 15.47 -2.47
N VAL A 436 1.60 15.31 -3.11
CA VAL A 436 0.27 15.41 -2.48
C VAL A 436 -0.43 14.07 -2.59
N PHE A 437 -1.13 13.66 -1.53
CA PHE A 437 -1.68 12.31 -1.37
C PHE A 437 -3.17 12.36 -0.97
N TRP A 438 -3.97 11.42 -1.48
CA TRP A 438 -5.39 11.30 -1.17
C TRP A 438 -5.72 9.95 -0.52
N SER A 439 -6.63 9.96 0.45
CA SER A 439 -6.98 8.80 1.28
C SER A 439 -8.46 8.78 1.64
N THR A 440 -9.05 7.60 1.74
CA THR A 440 -10.41 7.43 2.27
C THR A 440 -10.47 7.49 3.80
N ASN A 441 -9.31 7.46 4.46
CA ASN A 441 -9.17 7.73 5.89
C ASN A 441 -7.86 8.53 6.13
N PRO A 442 -7.91 9.85 6.33
CA PRO A 442 -6.71 10.68 6.52
C PRO A 442 -5.92 10.38 7.81
N LYS A 443 -6.42 9.49 8.68
CA LYS A 443 -5.70 8.97 9.86
C LYS A 443 -5.00 7.63 9.60
N ASN A 444 -5.09 7.07 8.40
CA ASN A 444 -4.45 5.80 8.04
C ASN A 444 -3.67 5.93 6.71
N PRO A 445 -2.33 5.86 6.72
CA PRO A 445 -1.51 5.81 5.51
C PRO A 445 -1.88 4.68 4.55
N ASP A 446 -2.35 3.53 5.04
CA ASP A 446 -2.73 2.40 4.19
C ASP A 446 -4.10 2.58 3.50
N ALA A 447 -4.86 3.63 3.85
CA ALA A 447 -6.08 4.04 3.14
C ALA A 447 -5.81 5.05 1.99
N ILE A 448 -4.54 5.44 1.78
CA ILE A 448 -4.13 6.22 0.60
C ILE A 448 -4.43 5.43 -0.68
N TYR A 449 -4.86 6.14 -1.72
CA TYR A 449 -5.23 5.59 -3.03
C TYR A 449 -4.68 6.37 -4.23
N HIS A 450 -4.13 7.57 -4.03
CA HIS A 450 -3.58 8.41 -5.11
C HIS A 450 -2.45 9.31 -4.62
N VAL A 451 -1.54 9.66 -5.54
CA VAL A 451 -0.46 10.64 -5.36
C VAL A 451 -0.27 11.49 -6.61
N ALA A 452 0.09 12.76 -6.43
CA ALA A 452 0.45 13.68 -7.52
C ALA A 452 1.64 14.56 -7.13
N ILE A 453 2.31 15.13 -8.13
CA ILE A 453 3.39 16.11 -7.92
C ILE A 453 2.78 17.51 -7.89
N TRP A 454 3.07 18.31 -6.86
CA TRP A 454 2.68 19.71 -6.81
C TRP A 454 3.41 20.52 -7.89
N ALA A 455 2.64 21.20 -8.74
CA ALA A 455 3.15 22.00 -9.84
C ALA A 455 3.34 23.49 -9.49
N GLY A 456 2.86 23.93 -8.31
CA GLY A 456 2.73 25.34 -7.96
C GLY A 456 1.41 25.95 -8.43
N GLY A 457 1.12 27.19 -8.03
CA GLY A 457 -0.04 27.95 -8.52
C GLY A 457 -1.43 27.35 -8.23
N GLY A 458 -1.55 26.37 -7.32
CA GLY A 458 -2.79 25.62 -7.13
C GLY A 458 -3.01 24.48 -8.12
N GLN A 459 -1.96 24.02 -8.80
CA GLN A 459 -1.97 22.94 -9.78
C GLN A 459 -1.15 21.72 -9.31
N ILE A 460 -1.50 20.55 -9.83
CA ILE A 460 -0.81 19.26 -9.64
C ILE A 460 -0.55 18.61 -11.01
N MET A 461 0.56 17.89 -11.14
CA MET A 461 0.83 16.97 -12.26
C MET A 461 0.52 15.54 -11.80
N GLU A 462 -0.39 14.86 -12.50
CA GLU A 462 -0.91 13.55 -12.08
C GLU A 462 -1.06 12.53 -13.22
N ALA A 463 -1.08 11.25 -12.82
CA ALA A 463 -1.68 10.14 -13.54
C ALA A 463 -2.81 9.60 -12.63
N SER A 464 -4.07 9.96 -12.88
CA SER A 464 -5.18 9.70 -11.96
C SER A 464 -5.75 8.29 -12.02
N LYS A 465 -6.20 7.86 -13.20
CA LYS A 465 -6.92 6.59 -13.45
C LYS A 465 -6.88 6.27 -14.95
N PRO A 466 -7.18 5.02 -15.38
CA PRO A 466 -7.39 4.73 -16.80
C PRO A 466 -8.46 5.63 -17.45
N GLY A 467 -8.29 5.92 -18.73
CA GLY A 467 -9.13 6.86 -19.49
C GLY A 467 -8.76 8.33 -19.31
N ASP A 468 -8.16 8.72 -18.19
CA ASP A 468 -7.52 10.03 -18.05
C ASP A 468 -6.10 9.99 -18.65
N PRO A 469 -5.73 10.91 -19.57
CA PRO A 469 -4.33 11.12 -19.92
C PRO A 469 -3.60 11.85 -18.79
N LEU A 470 -2.30 11.59 -18.65
CA LEU A 470 -1.41 12.32 -17.75
C LEU A 470 -1.51 13.83 -17.99
N ARG A 471 -1.67 14.62 -16.92
CA ARG A 471 -2.02 16.04 -17.04
C ARG A 471 -1.53 16.88 -15.87
N THR A 472 -1.25 18.15 -16.14
CA THR A 472 -1.33 19.19 -15.11
C THR A 472 -2.79 19.63 -14.98
N THR A 473 -3.31 19.70 -13.76
CA THR A 473 -4.70 20.09 -13.46
C THR A 473 -4.82 20.76 -12.10
N SER A 474 -5.98 21.36 -11.81
CA SER A 474 -6.26 22.02 -10.53
C SER A 474 -6.19 21.05 -9.35
N MET A 475 -5.57 21.52 -8.27
CA MET A 475 -5.48 20.82 -7.00
C MET A 475 -6.86 20.53 -6.42
N ARG A 476 -7.12 19.27 -6.09
CA ARG A 476 -8.32 18.79 -5.38
C ARG A 476 -8.00 18.62 -3.90
N TRP A 477 -8.61 19.43 -3.05
CA TRP A 477 -8.39 19.47 -1.60
C TRP A 477 -9.31 18.51 -0.85
N GLY A 478 -10.41 18.05 -1.47
CA GLY A 478 -11.20 16.94 -0.93
C GLY A 478 -10.32 15.69 -0.73
N ASN A 479 -10.54 14.96 0.37
CA ASN A 479 -9.89 13.69 0.71
C ASN A 479 -8.34 13.69 0.80
N THR A 480 -7.68 14.85 0.90
CA THR A 480 -6.21 14.90 1.09
C THR A 480 -5.77 14.36 2.44
N MET A 481 -4.57 13.78 2.51
CA MET A 481 -3.88 13.50 3.78
C MET A 481 -3.63 14.79 4.58
N PRO A 482 -3.46 14.74 5.92
CA PRO A 482 -3.28 15.96 6.75
C PRO A 482 -1.99 16.73 6.48
N PHE A 483 -1.05 16.14 5.74
CA PHE A 483 0.23 16.71 5.36
C PHE A 483 0.53 16.36 3.91
N ALA A 484 1.16 17.29 3.20
CA ALA A 484 1.89 16.96 1.98
C ALA A 484 3.25 16.33 2.33
N GLY A 485 3.93 15.77 1.34
CA GLY A 485 5.18 15.04 1.49
C GLY A 485 6.33 15.66 0.70
N ARG A 486 7.50 15.77 1.31
CA ARG A 486 8.74 16.26 0.69
C ARG A 486 9.77 15.14 0.54
N PRO A 487 10.04 14.67 -0.69
CA PRO A 487 11.12 13.73 -1.02
C PRO A 487 12.52 14.22 -0.70
#